data_AF-A0AAW1HXE7-F1
#
_entry.id   AF-A0AAW1HXE7-F1
#
_cell.length_a   1.000
_cell.length_b   1.000
_cell.length_c   1.000
_cell.angle_alpha   90.00
_cell.angle_beta   90.00
_cell.angle_gamma   90.00
#
_symmetry.space_group_name_H-M   'P 1'
#
loop_
_entity.id
_entity.type
_entity.pdbx_description
1 polymer ?
#
loop_
_entity_poly.entity_id
_entity_poly.type
_entity_poly.pdbx_seq_one_letter_code
_entity_poly.pdbx_strand_id
1 'polypeptide(L)'
;MANPFGELIDDEKLEGMSRYFGKPKTQEDRAREALRVQTGVANEEARKYVDGIKEFYGSGASTLCMIYNATGETLYYVNDHDWYGFLGRTPYPTEIGNGQWVSFLHVHTTAAASGSEAAVIYRGKQKDGLTRDFLLAWSTPIGAWYKNKAYCEMREAGYSSSWDDIYGRTNDSDYNDKVDRDGMIVKVSTASGSSPVFTALLTIPVSD
;
A
#
# COMPACT_ATOMS: atom_id res chain seq x y z
N MET A 1 15.73 5.74 -2.10
CA MET A 1 14.64 4.76 -2.29
C MET A 1 13.92 4.63 -0.96
N ALA A 2 12.59 4.54 -0.96
CA ALA A 2 11.89 4.05 0.23
C ALA A 2 12.31 2.58 0.43
N ASN A 3 12.84 2.26 1.62
CA ASN A 3 13.40 0.94 1.87
C ASN A 3 12.28 -0.06 2.14
N PRO A 4 12.28 -1.25 1.51
CA PRO A 4 11.43 -2.33 1.95
C PRO A 4 11.89 -2.84 3.32
N PHE A 5 10.94 -3.11 4.20
CA PHE A 5 11.12 -3.67 5.53
C PHE A 5 10.63 -5.11 5.54
N GLY A 6 11.41 -5.99 6.17
CA GLY A 6 11.16 -7.43 6.16
C GLY A 6 11.90 -8.17 5.05
N GLU A 7 12.00 -9.47 5.26
CA GLU A 7 12.66 -10.38 4.32
C GLU A 7 11.74 -10.70 3.14
N LEU A 8 12.32 -10.85 1.95
CA LEU A 8 11.60 -11.34 0.79
C LEU A 8 11.18 -12.81 1.03
N ILE A 9 9.91 -13.10 0.85
CA ILE A 9 9.35 -14.45 0.93
C ILE A 9 9.12 -14.96 -0.48
N ASP A 10 10.15 -15.59 -1.03
CA ASP A 10 10.17 -16.23 -2.34
C ASP A 10 10.39 -17.76 -2.21
N ASP A 11 10.57 -18.44 -3.33
CA ASP A 11 10.77 -19.89 -3.34
C ASP A 11 12.06 -20.33 -2.62
N GLU A 12 13.11 -19.50 -2.63
CA GLU A 12 14.36 -19.74 -1.91
C GLU A 12 14.10 -19.70 -0.39
N LYS A 13 13.36 -18.68 0.07
CA LYS A 13 12.95 -18.58 1.48
C LYS A 13 12.10 -19.78 1.90
N LEU A 14 11.18 -20.23 1.05
CA LEU A 14 10.37 -21.41 1.34
C LEU A 14 11.18 -22.70 1.36
N GLU A 15 12.18 -22.87 0.50
CA GLU A 15 13.07 -24.04 0.50
C GLU A 15 13.77 -24.23 1.86
N GLY A 16 14.10 -23.14 2.56
CA GLY A 16 14.65 -23.17 3.91
C GLY A 16 13.69 -23.65 5.01
N MET A 17 12.39 -23.82 4.71
CA MET A 17 11.37 -24.22 5.68
C MET A 17 11.04 -25.71 5.56
N SER A 18 11.03 -26.42 6.69
CA SER A 18 10.74 -27.86 6.75
C SER A 18 9.40 -28.25 6.10
N ARG A 19 8.41 -27.35 6.10
CA ARG A 19 7.10 -27.57 5.47
C ARG A 19 7.19 -27.67 3.94
N TYR A 20 8.10 -26.93 3.30
CA TYR A 20 8.18 -26.77 1.85
C TYR A 20 9.45 -27.37 1.23
N PHE A 21 10.42 -27.79 2.03
CA PHE A 21 11.65 -28.43 1.56
C PHE A 21 11.37 -29.60 0.60
N GLY A 22 11.99 -29.56 -0.57
CA GLY A 22 11.86 -30.58 -1.62
C GLY A 22 10.50 -30.68 -2.29
N LYS A 23 9.56 -29.76 -2.01
CA LYS A 23 8.22 -29.71 -2.62
C LYS A 23 8.14 -28.62 -3.69
N PRO A 24 7.26 -28.73 -4.70
CA PRO A 24 6.91 -27.59 -5.54
C PRO A 24 6.34 -26.44 -4.69
N LYS A 25 6.76 -25.20 -4.98
CA LYS A 25 6.26 -23.99 -4.31
C LYS A 25 5.22 -23.33 -5.19
N THR A 26 4.18 -22.79 -4.56
CA THR A 26 3.13 -22.05 -5.24
C THR A 26 3.12 -20.59 -4.80
N GLN A 27 2.47 -19.73 -5.58
CA GLN A 27 2.17 -18.35 -5.17
C GLN A 27 1.40 -18.32 -3.84
N GLU A 28 0.51 -19.28 -3.63
CA GLU A 28 -0.27 -19.41 -2.39
C GLU A 28 0.62 -19.75 -1.18
N ASP A 29 1.64 -20.59 -1.34
CA ASP A 29 2.59 -20.88 -0.26
C ASP A 29 3.36 -19.62 0.15
N ARG A 30 3.84 -18.84 -0.83
CA ARG A 30 4.54 -17.57 -0.61
C ARG A 30 3.64 -16.54 0.07
N ALA A 31 2.40 -16.38 -0.40
CA ALA A 31 1.41 -15.48 0.19
C ALA A 31 1.06 -15.89 1.63
N ARG A 32 0.92 -17.19 1.89
CA ARG A 32 0.60 -17.72 3.22
C ARG A 32 1.68 -17.41 4.24
N GLU A 33 2.95 -17.58 3.90
CA GLU A 33 4.04 -17.23 4.80
C GLU A 33 4.18 -15.71 4.99
N ALA A 34 3.89 -14.91 3.96
CA ALA A 34 3.82 -13.46 4.10
C ALA A 34 2.76 -13.03 5.12
N LEU A 35 1.52 -13.54 5.01
CA LEU A 35 0.46 -13.19 5.97
C LEU A 35 0.83 -13.53 7.43
N ARG A 36 1.62 -14.58 7.67
CA ARG A 36 2.05 -14.95 9.03
C ARG A 36 3.00 -13.96 9.68
N VAL A 37 3.77 -13.22 8.89
CA VAL A 37 4.77 -12.25 9.40
C VAL A 37 4.31 -10.80 9.27
N GLN A 38 3.10 -10.56 8.75
CA GLN A 38 2.54 -9.23 8.49
C GLN A 38 2.63 -8.29 9.71
N THR A 39 2.33 -8.78 10.91
CA THR A 39 2.30 -7.98 12.14
C THR A 39 3.58 -8.14 13.00
N GLY A 40 4.69 -8.55 12.38
CA GLY A 40 5.98 -8.75 13.04
C GLY A 40 6.85 -7.49 13.11
N VAL A 41 8.14 -7.69 13.42
CA VAL A 41 9.14 -6.61 13.59
C VAL A 41 9.19 -5.65 12.39
N ALA A 42 9.09 -6.17 11.16
CA ALA A 42 9.12 -5.36 9.95
C ALA A 42 7.98 -4.33 9.87
N ASN A 43 6.81 -4.64 10.45
CA ASN A 43 5.70 -3.68 10.55
C ASN A 43 6.09 -2.51 11.45
N GLU A 44 6.65 -2.81 12.63
CA GLU A 44 7.11 -1.79 13.57
C GLU A 44 8.23 -0.94 12.99
N GLU A 45 9.16 -1.53 12.24
CA GLU A 45 10.25 -0.81 11.57
C GLU A 45 9.71 0.13 10.49
N ALA A 46 8.82 -0.36 9.64
CA ALA A 46 8.16 0.46 8.62
C ALA A 46 7.37 1.61 9.25
N ARG A 47 6.73 1.36 10.40
CA ARG A 47 6.01 2.38 11.17
C ARG A 47 6.95 3.42 11.75
N LYS A 48 8.00 2.99 12.46
CA LYS A 48 9.03 3.87 13.05
C LYS A 48 9.70 4.74 11.99
N TYR A 49 9.95 4.18 10.81
CA TYR A 49 10.52 4.92 9.69
C TYR A 49 9.63 6.08 9.25
N VAL A 50 8.35 5.82 8.97
CA VAL A 50 7.44 6.88 8.49
C VAL A 50 7.10 7.88 9.60
N ASP A 51 7.04 7.45 10.86
CA ASP A 51 6.94 8.37 12.01
C ASP A 51 8.16 9.31 12.09
N GLY A 52 9.37 8.80 11.87
CA GLY A 52 10.59 9.63 11.83
C GLY A 52 10.61 10.63 10.67
N ILE A 53 10.10 10.24 9.49
CA ILE A 53 9.94 11.18 8.37
C ILE A 53 8.91 12.26 8.71
N LYS A 54 7.80 11.87 9.38
CA LYS A 54 6.78 12.82 9.84
C LYS A 54 7.34 13.79 10.88
N GLU A 55 8.13 13.31 11.85
CA GLU A 55 8.79 14.16 12.84
C GLU A 55 9.72 15.18 12.15
N PHE A 56 10.50 14.74 11.15
CA PHE A 56 11.35 15.63 10.37
C PHE A 56 10.55 16.68 9.57
N TYR A 57 9.42 16.29 8.98
CA TYR A 57 8.53 17.21 8.28
C TYR A 57 7.92 18.25 9.23
N GLY A 58 7.58 17.83 10.45
CA GLY A 58 7.03 18.70 11.49
C GLY A 58 5.53 18.93 11.33
N SER A 59 5.11 20.19 11.53
CA SER A 59 3.70 20.55 11.58
C SER A 59 3.07 20.60 10.18
N GLY A 60 1.83 20.13 10.08
CA GLY A 60 1.07 20.11 8.84
C GLY A 60 0.25 18.83 8.65
N ALA A 61 -0.81 18.93 7.86
CA ALA A 61 -1.51 17.79 7.31
C ALA A 61 -0.60 16.85 6.48
N SER A 62 -0.69 15.55 6.72
CA SER A 62 0.13 14.56 6.03
C SER A 62 -0.51 13.19 6.10
N THR A 63 -0.11 12.26 5.25
CA THR A 63 -0.56 10.87 5.30
C THR A 63 0.66 9.97 5.40
N LEU A 64 0.74 9.19 6.49
CA LEU A 64 1.82 8.22 6.71
C LEU A 64 1.40 6.94 6.01
N CYS A 65 1.90 6.71 4.81
CA CYS A 65 1.49 5.60 3.97
C CYS A 65 2.33 4.36 4.29
N MET A 66 1.67 3.23 4.51
CA MET A 66 2.27 1.91 4.72
C MET A 66 1.59 0.89 3.80
N ILE A 67 2.37 0.14 3.03
CA ILE A 67 1.85 -0.86 2.09
C ILE A 67 2.51 -2.20 2.40
N TYR A 68 1.72 -3.26 2.55
CA TYR A 68 2.17 -4.62 2.70
C TYR A 68 1.80 -5.47 1.49
N ASN A 69 2.78 -6.20 0.98
CA ASN A 69 2.56 -7.16 -0.10
C ASN A 69 2.58 -8.58 0.43
N ALA A 70 1.43 -9.25 0.37
CA ALA A 70 1.24 -10.68 0.64
C ALA A 70 0.63 -11.40 -0.56
N THR A 71 0.93 -10.95 -1.78
CA THR A 71 0.35 -11.53 -3.01
C THR A 71 1.06 -12.80 -3.45
N GLY A 72 2.21 -13.15 -2.85
CA GLY A 72 3.09 -14.22 -3.29
C GLY A 72 4.04 -13.83 -4.43
N GLU A 73 3.92 -12.62 -4.98
CA GLU A 73 4.72 -12.08 -6.09
C GLU A 73 5.18 -10.65 -5.78
N THR A 74 6.16 -10.11 -6.51
CA THR A 74 6.60 -8.71 -6.37
C THR A 74 5.58 -7.75 -7.02
N LEU A 75 5.31 -6.62 -6.34
CA LEU A 75 4.56 -5.50 -6.91
C LEU A 75 5.53 -4.46 -7.48
N TYR A 76 5.17 -3.85 -8.61
CA TYR A 76 5.98 -2.86 -9.31
C TYR A 76 5.24 -1.54 -9.44
N TYR A 77 5.88 -0.42 -9.14
CA TYR A 77 5.32 0.90 -9.36
C TYR A 77 4.98 1.12 -10.84
N VAL A 78 3.83 1.75 -11.11
CA VAL A 78 3.37 2.07 -12.48
C VAL A 78 3.20 3.56 -12.69
N ASN A 79 2.45 4.21 -11.81
CA ASN A 79 2.05 5.60 -11.94
C ASN A 79 1.55 6.14 -10.61
N ASP A 80 1.46 7.46 -10.49
CA ASP A 80 0.89 8.15 -9.33
C ASP A 80 0.22 9.46 -9.75
N HIS A 81 -0.49 10.06 -8.80
CA HIS A 81 -1.08 11.37 -8.98
C HIS A 81 -1.29 12.06 -7.63
N ASP A 82 -0.82 13.31 -7.54
CA ASP A 82 -1.04 14.19 -6.41
C ASP A 82 -2.13 15.21 -6.76
N TRP A 83 -3.33 15.08 -6.17
CA TRP A 83 -4.39 16.09 -6.31
C TRP A 83 -4.11 17.30 -5.42
N TYR A 84 -3.72 17.03 -4.17
CA TYR A 84 -3.35 18.06 -3.20
C TYR A 84 -2.19 17.61 -2.35
N GLY A 85 -1.18 18.48 -2.23
CA GLY A 85 0.05 18.15 -1.56
C GLY A 85 1.09 17.62 -2.53
N PHE A 86 2.07 16.92 -1.98
CA PHE A 86 3.14 16.29 -2.74
C PHE A 86 3.77 15.17 -1.92
N LEU A 87 4.41 14.23 -2.63
CA LEU A 87 5.24 13.21 -2.00
C LEU A 87 6.40 13.84 -1.21
N GLY A 88 6.61 13.39 0.03
CA GLY A 88 7.70 13.84 0.89
C GLY A 88 9.10 13.46 0.36
N ARG A 89 10.11 13.53 1.22
CA ARG A 89 11.53 13.38 0.81
C ARG A 89 11.91 12.00 0.25
N THR A 90 11.01 11.02 0.34
CA THR A 90 11.21 9.63 -0.08
C THR A 90 10.36 9.33 -1.31
N PRO A 91 10.94 8.88 -2.44
CA PRO A 91 10.17 8.52 -3.63
C PRO A 91 9.26 7.32 -3.36
N TYR A 92 8.25 7.12 -4.21
CA TYR A 92 7.45 5.90 -4.19
C TYR A 92 8.39 4.69 -4.36
N PRO A 93 8.24 3.63 -3.53
CA PRO A 93 8.96 2.38 -3.73
C PRO A 93 8.72 1.85 -5.14
N THR A 94 9.78 1.57 -5.89
CA THR A 94 9.65 1.04 -7.26
C THR A 94 9.23 -0.43 -7.26
N GLU A 95 9.59 -1.16 -6.20
CA GLU A 95 9.31 -2.59 -6.02
C GLU A 95 8.92 -2.86 -4.58
N ILE A 96 7.97 -3.77 -4.38
CA ILE A 96 7.57 -4.28 -3.07
C ILE A 96 7.56 -5.79 -3.15
N GLY A 97 8.54 -6.46 -2.54
CA GLY A 97 8.60 -7.93 -2.51
C GLY A 97 7.50 -8.55 -1.66
N ASN A 98 7.14 -9.79 -1.96
CA ASN A 98 6.21 -10.55 -1.11
C ASN A 98 6.80 -10.70 0.30
N GLY A 99 5.99 -10.47 1.32
CA GLY A 99 6.42 -10.48 2.72
C GLY A 99 6.92 -9.15 3.26
N GLN A 100 7.03 -8.11 2.41
CA GLN A 100 7.64 -6.84 2.78
C GLN A 100 6.63 -5.72 3.01
N TRP A 101 6.96 -4.86 3.97
CA TRP A 101 6.36 -3.55 4.16
C TRP A 101 7.16 -2.48 3.42
N VAL A 102 6.48 -1.48 2.89
CA VAL A 102 7.10 -0.21 2.50
C VAL A 102 6.36 0.93 3.15
N SER A 103 7.05 2.03 3.41
CA SER A 103 6.41 3.22 3.93
C SER A 103 7.02 4.51 3.39
N PHE A 104 6.18 5.52 3.27
CA PHE A 104 6.52 6.84 2.75
C PHE A 104 5.54 7.89 3.29
N LEU A 105 5.92 9.16 3.25
CA LEU A 105 5.10 10.27 3.72
C LEU A 105 4.59 11.09 2.53
N HIS A 106 3.29 11.34 2.48
CA HIS A 106 2.70 12.34 1.60
C HIS A 106 2.27 13.55 2.44
N VAL A 107 2.50 14.78 1.97
CA VAL A 107 2.34 16.00 2.79
C VAL A 107 1.58 17.08 2.05
N HIS A 108 0.93 17.99 2.77
CA HIS A 108 0.35 19.17 2.14
C HIS A 108 1.42 20.12 1.58
N THR A 109 1.01 20.99 0.65
CA THR A 109 1.83 22.09 0.16
C THR A 109 1.92 23.20 1.22
N THR A 110 3.13 23.62 1.59
CA THR A 110 3.31 24.69 2.59
C THR A 110 2.54 25.96 2.20
N ALA A 111 1.85 26.57 3.17
CA ALA A 111 0.97 27.73 2.99
C ALA A 111 -0.27 27.53 2.10
N ALA A 112 -0.55 26.31 1.63
CA ALA A 112 -1.82 25.97 0.99
C ALA A 112 -2.88 25.55 2.02
N ALA A 113 -4.12 25.98 1.83
CA ALA A 113 -5.27 25.51 2.59
C ALA A 113 -5.81 24.18 2.04
N SER A 114 -4.90 23.21 1.80
CA SER A 114 -5.21 21.91 1.19
C SER A 114 -4.62 20.76 1.98
N GLY A 115 -5.22 19.57 1.84
CA GLY A 115 -4.79 18.36 2.52
C GLY A 115 -3.60 17.65 1.90
N SER A 116 -3.49 16.37 2.25
CA SER A 116 -2.63 15.37 1.63
C SER A 116 -3.55 14.36 0.92
N GLU A 117 -3.66 14.47 -0.40
CA GLU A 117 -4.60 13.70 -1.21
C GLU A 117 -3.93 13.26 -2.51
N ALA A 118 -3.73 11.95 -2.64
CA ALA A 118 -3.00 11.37 -3.75
C ALA A 118 -3.35 9.89 -3.95
N ALA A 119 -2.89 9.34 -5.07
CA ALA A 119 -3.00 7.93 -5.39
C ALA A 119 -1.69 7.39 -5.96
N VAL A 120 -1.42 6.13 -5.70
CA VAL A 120 -0.32 5.37 -6.31
C VAL A 120 -0.85 4.07 -6.91
N ILE A 121 -0.28 3.67 -8.04
CA ILE A 121 -0.65 2.46 -8.76
C ILE A 121 0.53 1.51 -8.76
N TYR A 122 0.28 0.29 -8.27
CA TYR A 122 1.21 -0.83 -8.34
C TYR A 122 0.67 -1.91 -9.26
N ARG A 123 1.54 -2.57 -10.00
CA ARG A 123 1.24 -3.72 -10.86
C ARG A 123 1.74 -5.00 -10.22
N GLY A 124 0.92 -6.03 -10.24
CA GLY A 124 1.29 -7.36 -9.79
C GLY A 124 0.51 -8.45 -10.50
N LYS A 125 0.72 -9.69 -10.08
CA LYS A 125 0.01 -10.85 -10.60
C LYS A 125 -1.03 -11.34 -9.59
N GLN A 126 -2.24 -11.59 -10.07
CA GLN A 126 -3.24 -12.32 -9.28
C GLN A 126 -2.91 -13.82 -9.23
N LYS A 127 -3.69 -14.59 -8.45
CA LYS A 127 -3.51 -16.04 -8.24
C LYS A 127 -3.36 -16.87 -9.53
N ASP A 128 -3.99 -16.45 -10.63
CA ASP A 128 -3.95 -17.14 -11.92
C ASP A 128 -2.85 -16.60 -12.87
N GLY A 129 -1.94 -15.77 -12.36
CA GLY A 129 -0.84 -15.18 -13.12
C GLY A 129 -1.22 -13.97 -14.00
N LEU A 130 -2.51 -13.63 -14.10
CA LEU A 130 -2.94 -12.43 -14.83
C LEU A 130 -2.41 -11.16 -14.16
N THR A 131 -1.92 -10.23 -14.97
CA THR A 131 -1.40 -8.95 -14.51
C THR A 131 -2.53 -7.97 -14.24
N ARG A 132 -2.50 -7.35 -13.06
CA ARG A 132 -3.47 -6.34 -12.61
C ARG A 132 -2.76 -5.10 -12.09
N ASP A 133 -3.42 -3.96 -12.27
CA ASP A 133 -3.03 -2.68 -11.67
C ASP A 133 -3.89 -2.44 -10.42
N PHE A 134 -3.26 -2.10 -9.31
CA PHE A 134 -3.86 -1.85 -8.00
C PHE A 134 -3.66 -0.38 -7.65
N LEU A 135 -4.75 0.39 -7.66
CA LEU A 135 -4.75 1.78 -7.22
C LEU A 135 -5.00 1.84 -5.72
N LEU A 136 -4.17 2.61 -5.02
CA LEU A 136 -4.27 2.89 -3.59
C LEU A 136 -4.34 4.40 -3.43
N ALA A 137 -5.47 4.91 -2.95
CA ALA A 137 -5.72 6.34 -2.79
C ALA A 137 -5.99 6.69 -1.33
N TRP A 138 -5.60 7.89 -0.96
CA TRP A 138 -5.88 8.48 0.34
C TRP A 138 -6.34 9.93 0.19
N SER A 139 -7.15 10.38 1.15
CA SER A 139 -7.42 11.79 1.37
C SER A 139 -7.31 12.11 2.85
N THR A 140 -6.43 13.06 3.19
CA THR A 140 -6.32 13.68 4.52
C THR A 140 -6.58 15.18 4.36
N PRO A 141 -7.86 15.59 4.28
CA PRO A 141 -8.24 16.97 4.03
C PRO A 141 -7.95 17.87 5.24
N ILE A 142 -7.91 19.19 5.01
CA ILE A 142 -7.84 20.19 6.09
C ILE A 142 -9.26 20.67 6.41
N GLY A 143 -9.65 20.58 7.68
CA GLY A 143 -10.89 21.16 8.20
C GLY A 143 -11.67 20.20 9.09
N ALA A 144 -12.30 20.72 10.14
CA ALA A 144 -12.97 19.92 11.17
C ALA A 144 -14.18 19.11 10.67
N TRP A 145 -14.72 19.45 9.49
CA TRP A 145 -15.92 18.83 8.92
C TRP A 145 -15.62 17.74 7.90
N TYR A 146 -14.36 17.60 7.50
CA TYR A 146 -13.94 16.60 6.54
C TYR A 146 -13.40 15.37 7.26
N LYS A 147 -13.66 14.19 6.67
CA LYS A 147 -13.18 12.91 7.16
C LYS A 147 -12.06 12.42 6.27
N ASN A 148 -11.08 11.76 6.87
CA ASN A 148 -10.05 11.09 6.10
C ASN A 148 -10.64 9.91 5.33
N LYS A 149 -10.07 9.64 4.16
CA LYS A 149 -10.56 8.66 3.21
C LYS A 149 -9.46 7.69 2.82
N ALA A 150 -9.84 6.44 2.63
CA ALA A 150 -9.02 5.42 2.01
C ALA A 150 -9.84 4.79 0.88
N TYR A 151 -9.22 4.62 -0.29
CA TYR A 151 -9.87 4.04 -1.46
C TYR A 151 -8.93 3.08 -2.18
N CYS A 152 -9.48 1.98 -2.69
CA CYS A 152 -8.71 1.10 -3.54
C CYS A 152 -9.53 0.58 -4.71
N GLU A 153 -8.84 0.33 -5.83
CA GLU A 153 -9.44 -0.37 -6.96
C GLU A 153 -8.43 -1.28 -7.64
N MET A 154 -8.95 -2.30 -8.32
CA MET A 154 -8.14 -3.21 -9.12
C MET A 154 -8.63 -3.16 -10.57
N ARG A 155 -7.72 -3.07 -11.54
CA ARG A 155 -8.04 -3.10 -12.98
C ARG A 155 -7.08 -3.99 -13.76
N GLU A 156 -7.41 -4.18 -15.03
CA GLU A 156 -6.47 -4.68 -16.03
C GLU A 156 -5.23 -3.78 -16.13
N ALA A 157 -4.12 -4.38 -16.54
CA ALA A 157 -2.88 -3.66 -16.77
C ALA A 157 -3.06 -2.60 -17.87
N GLY A 158 -2.51 -1.40 -17.65
CA GLY A 158 -2.69 -0.27 -18.55
C GLY A 158 -3.75 0.69 -18.03
N TYR A 159 -3.73 0.92 -16.72
CA TYR A 159 -4.67 1.75 -16.00
C TYR A 159 -4.98 3.07 -16.74
N SER A 160 -6.23 3.20 -17.18
CA SER A 160 -6.73 4.33 -17.98
C SER A 160 -8.07 4.78 -17.40
N SER A 161 -8.01 5.57 -16.34
CA SER A 161 -9.18 6.24 -15.76
C SER A 161 -8.86 7.70 -15.54
N SER A 162 -9.88 8.55 -15.59
CA SER A 162 -9.70 9.97 -15.28
C SER A 162 -9.27 10.11 -13.83
N TRP A 163 -8.24 10.92 -13.58
CA TRP A 163 -7.83 11.27 -12.21
C TRP A 163 -8.96 12.00 -11.47
N ASP A 164 -9.82 12.73 -12.16
CA ASP A 164 -11.00 13.39 -11.57
C ASP A 164 -12.03 12.36 -11.08
N ASP A 165 -12.26 11.28 -11.84
CA ASP A 165 -13.20 10.22 -11.44
C ASP A 165 -12.67 9.42 -10.25
N ILE A 166 -11.36 9.22 -10.17
CA ILE A 166 -10.70 8.58 -9.02
C ILE A 166 -10.77 9.50 -7.80
N TYR A 167 -10.58 10.81 -8.01
CA TYR A 167 -10.71 11.80 -6.95
C TYR A 167 -12.11 11.82 -6.34
N GLY A 168 -13.15 11.84 -7.18
CA GLY A 168 -14.54 11.78 -6.74
C GLY A 168 -14.81 10.52 -5.92
N ARG A 169 -14.43 9.35 -6.43
CA ARG A 169 -14.60 8.06 -5.73
C ARG A 169 -13.82 7.98 -4.42
N THR A 170 -12.63 8.57 -4.37
CA THR A 170 -11.84 8.66 -3.13
C THR A 170 -12.55 9.52 -2.09
N ASN A 171 -13.16 10.64 -2.48
CA ASN A 171 -13.87 11.51 -1.55
C ASN A 171 -15.24 10.97 -1.11
N ASP A 172 -15.86 10.15 -1.96
CA ASP A 172 -17.10 9.42 -1.64
C ASP A 172 -16.86 8.18 -0.77
N SER A 173 -15.61 7.75 -0.57
CA SER A 173 -15.28 6.58 0.25
C SER A 173 -15.37 6.88 1.76
N ASP A 174 -14.95 5.93 2.60
CA ASP A 174 -14.88 6.10 4.05
C ASP A 174 -13.44 5.87 4.56
N TYR A 175 -13.27 5.72 5.87
CA TYR A 175 -11.98 5.39 6.49
C TYR A 175 -11.37 4.07 6.01
N ASN A 176 -12.11 3.23 5.29
CA ASN A 176 -11.63 1.98 4.76
C ASN A 176 -12.35 1.62 3.46
N ASP A 177 -11.68 0.82 2.63
CA ASP A 177 -12.24 0.26 1.41
C ASP A 177 -11.62 -1.11 1.11
N LYS A 178 -12.32 -1.91 0.29
CA LYS A 178 -11.93 -3.28 -0.01
C LYS A 178 -12.33 -3.69 -1.43
N VAL A 179 -11.38 -4.28 -2.15
CA VAL A 179 -11.62 -5.08 -3.35
C VAL A 179 -11.40 -6.56 -3.02
N ASP A 180 -12.31 -7.42 -3.48
CA ASP A 180 -12.22 -8.88 -3.33
C ASP A 180 -12.87 -9.53 -4.55
N ARG A 181 -12.05 -9.83 -5.56
CA ARG A 181 -12.46 -10.42 -6.84
C ARG A 181 -11.24 -10.99 -7.57
N ASP A 182 -11.47 -11.87 -8.54
CA ASP A 182 -10.45 -12.44 -9.42
C ASP A 182 -9.23 -13.03 -8.69
N GLY A 183 -9.45 -13.64 -7.52
CA GLY A 183 -8.37 -14.24 -6.73
C GLY A 183 -7.43 -13.22 -6.09
N MET A 184 -7.85 -11.96 -5.94
CA MET A 184 -7.13 -10.89 -5.25
C MET A 184 -8.01 -10.23 -4.18
N ILE A 185 -7.38 -9.86 -3.07
CA ILE A 185 -7.96 -9.08 -2.00
C ILE A 185 -7.05 -7.87 -1.76
N VAL A 186 -7.59 -6.66 -1.93
CA VAL A 186 -6.93 -5.41 -1.57
C VAL A 186 -7.75 -4.75 -0.47
N LYS A 187 -7.13 -4.44 0.66
CA LYS A 187 -7.76 -3.73 1.77
C LYS A 187 -6.98 -2.48 2.05
N VAL A 188 -7.66 -1.35 2.16
CA VAL A 188 -7.06 -0.09 2.58
C VAL A 188 -7.81 0.47 3.78
N SER A 189 -7.08 1.16 4.65
CA SER A 189 -7.67 1.87 5.77
C SER A 189 -6.87 3.10 6.15
N THR A 190 -7.54 4.05 6.79
CA THR A 190 -6.93 5.23 7.40
C THR A 190 -7.61 5.53 8.74
N ALA A 191 -7.06 6.48 9.49
CA ALA A 191 -7.54 6.90 10.81
C ALA A 191 -7.98 8.36 10.79
N SER A 192 -8.58 8.84 11.88
CA SER A 192 -8.86 10.27 12.08
C SER A 192 -7.58 11.07 12.40
N GLY A 193 -7.64 12.39 12.24
CA GLY A 193 -6.58 13.32 12.60
C GLY A 193 -5.91 13.95 11.38
N SER A 194 -5.01 14.91 11.61
CA SER A 194 -4.30 15.62 10.53
C SER A 194 -3.10 14.85 9.99
N SER A 195 -2.67 13.77 10.64
CA SER A 195 -1.53 12.97 10.23
C SER A 195 -1.81 11.47 10.41
N PRO A 196 -2.88 10.94 9.79
CA PRO A 196 -3.25 9.55 9.96
C PRO A 196 -2.27 8.60 9.27
N VAL A 197 -2.25 7.36 9.75
CA VAL A 197 -1.63 6.26 9.02
C VAL A 197 -2.63 5.73 7.99
N PHE A 198 -2.22 5.70 6.73
CA PHE A 198 -2.90 4.95 5.67
C PHE A 198 -2.21 3.60 5.52
N THR A 199 -2.96 2.50 5.62
CA THR A 199 -2.44 1.14 5.47
C THR A 199 -3.10 0.46 4.28
N ALA A 200 -2.29 -0.14 3.40
CA ALA A 200 -2.75 -1.01 2.34
C ALA A 200 -2.21 -2.43 2.52
N LEU A 201 -3.09 -3.43 2.38
CA LEU A 201 -2.75 -4.85 2.34
C LEU A 201 -3.21 -5.41 1.00
N LEU A 202 -2.27 -5.96 0.22
CA LEU A 202 -2.55 -6.71 -1.00
C LEU A 202 -2.26 -8.19 -0.74
N THR A 203 -3.23 -9.07 -0.98
CA THR A 203 -3.08 -10.51 -0.76
C THR A 203 -3.90 -11.32 -1.76
N ILE A 204 -3.61 -12.61 -1.88
CA ILE A 204 -4.49 -13.59 -2.52
C ILE A 204 -5.24 -14.42 -1.46
N PRO A 205 -6.37 -15.07 -1.81
CA PRO A 205 -6.99 -16.05 -0.93
C PRO A 205 -6.06 -17.25 -0.69
N VAL A 206 -5.75 -17.50 0.58
CA VAL A 206 -4.96 -18.65 1.03
C VAL A 206 -5.87 -19.67 1.72
N SER A 207 -5.66 -20.94 1.44
CA SER A 207 -6.26 -22.05 2.18
C SER A 207 -5.50 -22.30 3.49
N ASP A 208 -6.20 -22.79 4.52
CA ASP A 208 -5.58 -23.19 5.78
C ASP A 208 -4.62 -24.38 5.61
#